data_AF-A0A9X3LEU5-F1
#
_entry.id   AF-A0A9X3LEU5-F1
#
_cell.length_a   1.000
_cell.length_b   1.000
_cell.length_c   1.000
_cell.angle_alpha   90.00
_cell.angle_beta   90.00
_cell.angle_gamma   90.00
#
_symmetry.space_group_name_H-M   'P 1'
#
loop_
_entity.id
_entity.type
_entity.pdbx_description
1 polymer ?
#
loop_
_entity_poly.entity_id
_entity_poly.type
_entity_poly.pdbx_seq_one_letter_code
_entity_poly.pdbx_strand_id
1 'polypeptide(L)'
;MPVTEWFIIKSLTLPSSWVAVILALIITGIVLWIKFGKDTEDWYSDAAILFILVWKFSVLITDFEMILEFPLAILYFNGGKTGLFLGLLSALGRLLWQLKSKGWPEIDFVALIIAFVLLQSLYQFLMVSMNEAEFWQKLMTIAIFSGMTILTWMKVFTSNVWRLQLLVLLLLAHILAAIIQPEGLFQSPLLITVLFLICGITVYVFLNKRKMEENQ
;
A
#
# COMPACT_ATOMS: atom_id res chain seq x y z
N MET A 1 21.23 -3.10 11.66
CA MET A 1 20.22 -4.10 12.06
C MET A 1 19.48 -4.52 10.80
N PRO A 2 19.25 -5.81 10.55
CA PRO A 2 18.49 -6.23 9.37
C PRO A 2 17.05 -5.73 9.50
N VAL A 3 16.57 -5.05 8.47
CA VAL A 3 15.21 -4.46 8.43
C VAL A 3 14.17 -5.53 8.12
N THR A 4 14.63 -6.73 7.74
CA THR A 4 13.79 -7.88 7.38
C THR A 4 14.42 -9.14 7.96
N GLU A 5 13.69 -9.74 8.89
CA GLU A 5 13.88 -11.07 9.44
C GLU A 5 13.29 -12.13 8.51
N TRP A 6 13.82 -13.35 8.59
CA TRP A 6 13.41 -14.47 7.76
C TRP A 6 12.66 -15.51 8.60
N PHE A 7 11.41 -15.79 8.23
CA PHE A 7 10.64 -16.88 8.83
C PHE A 7 10.94 -18.19 8.12
N ILE A 8 11.31 -19.21 8.88
CA ILE A 8 11.48 -20.58 8.37
C ILE A 8 10.25 -21.39 8.78
N ILE A 9 9.36 -21.66 7.82
CA ILE A 9 8.21 -22.55 7.99
C ILE A 9 8.53 -23.86 7.27
N LYS A 10 8.93 -24.88 8.02
CA LYS A 10 9.46 -26.15 7.47
C LYS A 10 10.67 -25.89 6.57
N SER A 11 10.53 -26.07 5.25
CA SER A 11 11.57 -25.82 4.25
C SER A 11 11.42 -24.47 3.54
N LEU A 12 10.38 -23.69 3.86
CA LEU A 12 10.10 -22.42 3.21
C LEU A 12 10.64 -21.26 4.05
N THR A 13 11.55 -20.47 3.45
CA THR A 13 12.09 -19.25 4.06
C THR A 13 11.38 -18.05 3.44
N LEU A 14 10.62 -17.29 4.23
CA LEU A 14 9.89 -16.11 3.78
C LEU A 14 10.36 -14.86 4.54
N PRO A 15 10.64 -13.75 3.84
CA PRO A 15 10.98 -12.49 4.50
C PRO A 15 9.75 -11.90 5.20
N SER A 16 9.97 -11.31 6.38
CA SER A 16 8.93 -10.67 7.18
C SER A 16 8.14 -9.60 6.41
N SER A 17 8.81 -8.90 5.49
CA SER A 17 8.19 -7.90 4.62
C SER A 17 7.14 -8.46 3.68
N TRP A 18 7.28 -9.69 3.17
CA TRP A 18 6.25 -10.31 2.33
C TRP A 18 5.01 -10.67 3.16
N VAL A 19 5.24 -11.21 4.34
CA VAL A 19 4.16 -11.53 5.28
C VAL A 19 3.42 -10.26 5.68
N ALA A 20 4.16 -9.18 5.98
CA ALA A 20 3.59 -7.88 6.34
C ALA A 20 2.72 -7.30 5.21
N VAL A 21 3.18 -7.34 3.95
CA VAL A 21 2.40 -6.87 2.80
C VAL A 21 1.12 -7.68 2.63
N ILE A 22 1.20 -9.01 2.65
CA ILE A 22 0.03 -9.88 2.46
C ILE A 22 -1.00 -9.66 3.58
N LEU A 23 -0.56 -9.62 4.84
CA LEU A 23 -1.45 -9.36 5.97
C LEU A 23 -2.08 -7.97 5.91
N ALA A 24 -1.30 -6.93 5.56
CA ALA A 24 -1.82 -5.58 5.40
C ALA A 24 -2.90 -5.52 4.29
N LEU A 25 -2.68 -6.21 3.16
CA LEU A 25 -3.65 -6.29 2.07
C LEU A 25 -4.94 -6.97 2.50
N ILE A 26 -4.84 -8.12 3.18
CA ILE A 26 -6.00 -8.90 3.64
C ILE A 26 -6.80 -8.12 4.68
N ILE A 27 -6.13 -7.60 5.72
CA ILE A 27 -6.81 -6.86 6.80
C ILE A 27 -7.48 -5.60 6.24
N THR A 28 -6.80 -4.86 5.36
CA THR A 28 -7.39 -3.68 4.72
C THR A 28 -8.63 -4.07 3.90
N GLY A 29 -8.56 -5.14 3.10
CA GLY A 29 -9.70 -5.63 2.32
C GLY A 29 -10.91 -5.98 3.20
N ILE A 30 -10.68 -6.68 4.31
CA ILE A 30 -11.72 -7.00 5.30
C ILE A 30 -12.35 -5.73 5.87
N VAL A 31 -11.53 -4.73 6.25
CA VAL A 31 -12.04 -3.46 6.78
C VAL A 31 -12.88 -2.72 5.73
N LEU A 32 -12.43 -2.67 4.47
CA LEU A 32 -13.17 -2.03 3.40
C LEU A 32 -14.51 -2.74 3.12
N TRP A 33 -14.50 -4.07 3.08
CA TRP A 33 -15.71 -4.87 2.90
C TRP A 33 -16.74 -4.60 3.99
N ILE A 34 -16.32 -4.64 5.26
CA ILE A 34 -17.22 -4.40 6.41
C ILE A 34 -17.76 -2.97 6.38
N LYS A 35 -16.94 -1.99 5.99
CA LYS A 35 -17.29 -0.57 6.11
C LYS A 35 -18.08 -0.02 4.92
N PHE A 36 -17.78 -0.48 3.70
CA PHE A 36 -18.29 0.10 2.46
C PHE A 36 -19.08 -0.91 1.60
N GLY A 37 -19.01 -2.20 1.93
CA GLY A 37 -19.70 -3.26 1.20
C GLY A 37 -18.91 -3.79 0.02
N LYS A 38 -19.58 -4.65 -0.76
CA LYS A 38 -18.95 -5.44 -1.81
C LYS A 38 -18.44 -4.61 -2.99
N ASP A 39 -19.18 -3.59 -3.43
CA ASP A 39 -18.79 -2.81 -4.60
C ASP A 39 -17.43 -2.11 -4.42
N THR A 40 -17.16 -1.62 -3.21
CA THR A 40 -15.87 -1.01 -2.86
C THR A 40 -14.77 -2.04 -2.68
N GLU A 41 -15.10 -3.19 -2.09
CA GLU A 41 -14.12 -4.27 -1.93
C GLU A 41 -13.72 -4.91 -3.27
N ASP A 42 -14.64 -5.01 -4.22
CA ASP A 42 -14.39 -5.60 -5.55
C ASP A 42 -13.24 -4.87 -6.27
N TRP A 43 -13.25 -3.53 -6.32
CA TRP A 43 -12.16 -2.78 -6.97
C TRP A 43 -10.84 -2.85 -6.21
N TYR A 44 -10.90 -2.92 -4.88
CA TYR A 44 -9.72 -3.01 -4.04
C TYR A 44 -9.04 -4.37 -4.20
N SER A 45 -9.80 -5.45 -4.10
CA SER A 45 -9.31 -6.82 -4.23
C SER A 45 -8.83 -7.11 -5.64
N ASP A 46 -9.49 -6.59 -6.68
CA ASP A 46 -9.00 -6.60 -8.06
C ASP A 46 -7.57 -6.02 -8.15
N ALA A 47 -7.36 -4.83 -7.55
CA ALA A 47 -6.07 -4.15 -7.58
C ALA A 47 -5.02 -4.88 -6.72
N ALA A 48 -5.41 -5.39 -5.54
CA ALA A 48 -4.54 -6.15 -4.66
C ALA A 48 -4.07 -7.47 -5.29
N ILE A 49 -4.98 -8.21 -5.93
CA ILE A 49 -4.65 -9.45 -6.64
C ILE A 49 -3.74 -9.14 -7.83
N LEU A 50 -4.04 -8.10 -8.61
CA LEU A 50 -3.17 -7.67 -9.71
C LEU A 50 -1.77 -7.30 -9.21
N PHE A 51 -1.67 -6.56 -8.11
CA PHE A 51 -0.40 -6.26 -7.46
C PHE A 51 0.38 -7.54 -7.11
N ILE A 52 -0.26 -8.49 -6.43
CA ILE A 52 0.39 -9.76 -6.01
C ILE A 52 0.85 -10.55 -7.23
N LEU A 53 0.01 -10.69 -8.26
CA LEU A 53 0.34 -11.45 -9.46
C LEU A 53 1.52 -10.83 -10.22
N VAL A 54 1.47 -9.52 -10.47
CA VAL A 54 2.56 -8.83 -11.17
C VAL A 54 3.85 -8.86 -10.34
N TRP A 55 3.76 -8.66 -9.02
CA TRP A 55 4.93 -8.76 -8.16
C TRP A 55 5.52 -10.17 -8.20
N LYS A 56 4.70 -11.21 -8.10
CA LYS A 56 5.15 -12.61 -8.14
C LYS A 56 5.80 -12.97 -9.48
N PHE A 57 5.13 -12.65 -10.59
CA PHE A 57 5.59 -13.01 -11.93
C PHE A 57 6.64 -12.07 -12.52
N SER A 58 6.94 -10.94 -11.86
CA SER A 58 8.00 -10.03 -12.29
C SER A 58 9.39 -10.68 -12.37
N VAL A 59 9.61 -11.82 -11.70
CA VAL A 59 10.84 -12.62 -11.82
C VAL A 59 11.13 -13.06 -13.26
N LEU A 60 10.08 -13.22 -14.07
CA LEU A 60 10.21 -13.52 -15.50
C LEU A 60 10.91 -12.40 -16.28
N ILE A 61 10.83 -11.17 -15.79
CA ILE A 61 11.43 -9.99 -16.41
C ILE A 61 12.77 -9.67 -15.76
N THR A 62 12.88 -9.83 -14.43
CA THR A 62 14.10 -9.47 -13.70
C THR A 62 15.20 -10.54 -13.79
N ASP A 63 14.83 -11.81 -13.86
CA ASP A 63 15.76 -12.95 -13.74
C ASP A 63 15.40 -14.07 -14.73
N PHE A 64 15.18 -13.70 -16.00
CA PHE A 64 14.69 -14.64 -17.02
C PHE A 64 15.61 -15.85 -17.24
N GLU A 65 16.93 -15.64 -17.27
CA GLU A 65 17.92 -16.72 -17.44
C GLU A 65 17.81 -17.78 -16.33
N MET A 66 17.66 -17.34 -15.07
CA MET A 66 17.46 -18.24 -13.94
C MET A 66 16.21 -19.10 -14.10
N ILE A 67 15.12 -18.52 -14.62
CA ILE A 67 13.87 -19.25 -14.83
C ILE A 67 14.01 -20.27 -15.97
N LEU A 68 14.80 -19.98 -17.01
CA LEU A 68 15.09 -20.93 -18.07
C LEU A 68 15.90 -22.12 -17.57
N GLU A 69 16.91 -21.86 -16.73
CA GLU A 69 17.74 -22.91 -16.14
C GLU A 69 17.01 -23.72 -15.06
N PHE A 70 16.18 -23.05 -14.25
CA PHE A 70 15.46 -23.64 -13.14
C PHE A 70 13.97 -23.23 -13.15
N PRO A 71 13.11 -23.87 -13.96
CA PRO A 71 11.70 -23.46 -14.11
C PRO A 71 10.90 -23.42 -12.81
N LEU A 72 11.22 -24.29 -11.84
CA LEU A 72 10.56 -24.31 -10.53
C LEU A 72 10.89 -23.08 -9.67
N ALA A 73 11.96 -22.32 -9.98
CA ALA A 73 12.34 -21.11 -9.28
C ALA A 73 11.23 -20.05 -9.27
N ILE A 74 10.32 -20.05 -10.27
CA ILE A 74 9.16 -19.16 -10.32
C ILE A 74 8.24 -19.30 -9.11
N LEU A 75 8.16 -20.50 -8.51
CA LEU A 75 7.32 -20.75 -7.34
C LEU A 75 7.94 -20.18 -6.07
N TYR A 76 9.27 -20.00 -6.02
CA TYR A 76 10.00 -19.58 -4.83
C TYR A 76 10.37 -18.10 -4.85
N PHE A 77 10.77 -17.57 -6.01
CA PHE A 77 11.26 -16.20 -6.14
C PHE A 77 10.20 -15.24 -6.68
N ASN A 78 10.50 -13.95 -6.53
CA ASN A 78 9.80 -12.84 -7.18
C ASN A 78 10.87 -11.82 -7.62
N GLY A 79 10.48 -10.79 -8.38
CA GLY A 79 11.43 -9.78 -8.88
C GLY A 79 11.90 -8.77 -7.83
N GLY A 80 11.84 -9.09 -6.54
CA GLY A 80 12.32 -8.25 -5.44
C GLY A 80 11.68 -6.86 -5.39
N LYS A 81 12.51 -5.84 -5.19
CA LYS A 81 12.09 -4.42 -5.15
C LYS A 81 11.55 -3.94 -6.51
N THR A 82 12.18 -4.36 -7.61
CA THR A 82 11.70 -4.00 -8.97
C THR A 82 10.30 -4.55 -9.20
N GLY A 83 10.10 -5.82 -8.88
CA GLY A 83 8.80 -6.46 -8.94
C GLY A 83 7.73 -5.79 -8.08
N LEU A 84 8.10 -5.35 -6.87
CA LEU A 84 7.22 -4.63 -5.96
C LEU A 84 6.67 -3.34 -6.62
N PHE A 85 7.55 -2.54 -7.22
CA PHE A 85 7.15 -1.31 -7.89
C PHE A 85 6.36 -1.57 -9.18
N LEU A 86 6.72 -2.59 -9.98
CA LEU A 86 5.94 -2.99 -11.15
C LEU A 86 4.52 -3.41 -10.77
N GLY A 87 4.38 -4.21 -9.71
CA GLY A 87 3.08 -4.62 -9.19
C GLY A 87 2.27 -3.43 -8.71
N LEU A 88 2.89 -2.52 -7.97
CA LEU A 88 2.21 -1.34 -7.44
C LEU A 88 1.74 -0.41 -8.56
N LEU A 89 2.60 -0.13 -9.54
CA LEU A 89 2.25 0.71 -10.68
C LEU A 89 1.11 0.08 -11.50
N SER A 90 1.10 -1.24 -11.65
CA SER A 90 0.01 -1.96 -12.33
C SER A 90 -1.31 -1.84 -11.57
N ALA A 91 -1.29 -1.99 -10.24
CA ALA A 91 -2.47 -1.84 -9.40
C ALA A 91 -3.01 -0.40 -9.40
N LEU A 92 -2.14 0.61 -9.19
CA LEU A 92 -2.56 2.01 -9.25
C LEU A 92 -3.08 2.39 -10.65
N GLY A 93 -2.43 1.90 -11.70
CA GLY A 93 -2.89 2.08 -13.08
C GLY A 93 -4.28 1.48 -13.32
N ARG A 94 -4.54 0.28 -12.77
CA ARG A 94 -5.87 -0.36 -12.81
C ARG A 94 -6.93 0.47 -12.09
N LEU A 95 -6.63 1.00 -10.90
CA LEU A 95 -7.55 1.89 -10.17
C LEU A 95 -7.90 3.14 -10.99
N LEU A 96 -6.88 3.81 -11.56
CA LEU A 96 -7.09 5.00 -12.40
C LEU A 96 -7.87 4.68 -13.68
N TRP A 97 -7.63 3.51 -14.29
CA TRP A 97 -8.39 3.06 -15.45
C TRP A 97 -9.86 2.78 -15.11
N GLN A 98 -10.13 2.15 -13.95
CA GLN A 98 -11.48 1.90 -13.47
C GLN A 98 -12.22 3.19 -13.15
N LEU A 99 -11.57 4.13 -12.46
CA LEU A 99 -12.10 5.47 -12.21
C LEU A 99 -12.49 6.17 -13.52
N LYS A 100 -11.62 6.12 -14.54
CA LYS A 100 -11.87 6.76 -15.83
C LYS A 100 -13.02 6.11 -16.60
N SER A 101 -13.10 4.78 -16.59
CA SER A 101 -14.05 4.00 -17.40
C SER A 101 -15.44 3.91 -16.79
N LYS A 102 -15.54 3.70 -15.47
CA LYS A 102 -16.81 3.50 -14.77
C LYS A 102 -17.25 4.73 -13.98
N GLY A 103 -16.32 5.61 -13.63
CA GLY A 103 -16.53 6.60 -12.59
C GLY A 103 -16.51 5.98 -11.21
N TRP A 104 -16.20 6.80 -10.21
CA TRP A 104 -16.32 6.42 -8.81
C TRP A 104 -17.24 7.41 -8.09
N PRO A 105 -18.18 6.91 -7.26
CA PRO A 105 -18.85 7.75 -6.29
C PRO A 105 -17.83 8.33 -5.29
N GLU A 106 -18.18 9.45 -4.66
CA GLU A 106 -17.32 10.12 -3.67
C GLU A 106 -16.93 9.20 -2.50
N ILE A 107 -17.80 8.23 -2.16
CA ILE A 107 -17.54 7.25 -1.11
C ILE A 107 -16.37 6.32 -1.43
N ASP A 108 -16.14 5.99 -2.71
CA ASP A 108 -14.99 5.16 -3.11
C ASP A 108 -13.68 5.95 -3.01
N PHE A 109 -13.70 7.27 -3.20
CA PHE A 109 -12.54 8.10 -2.89
C PHE A 109 -12.23 8.10 -1.40
N VAL A 110 -13.25 8.18 -0.53
CA VAL A 110 -13.08 8.02 0.92
C VAL A 110 -12.46 6.66 1.26
N ALA A 111 -12.98 5.59 0.67
CA ALA A 111 -12.46 4.24 0.85
C ALA A 111 -11.01 4.10 0.37
N LEU A 112 -10.63 4.72 -0.74
CA LEU A 112 -9.25 4.76 -1.24
C LEU A 112 -8.29 5.39 -0.23
N ILE A 113 -8.65 6.53 0.37
CA ILE A 113 -7.81 7.19 1.38
C ILE A 113 -7.63 6.28 2.60
N ILE A 114 -8.72 5.64 3.06
CA ILE A 114 -8.65 4.67 4.16
C ILE A 114 -7.74 3.50 3.79
N ALA A 115 -7.86 2.96 2.56
CA ALA A 115 -7.04 1.86 2.09
C ALA A 115 -5.54 2.21 2.12
N PHE A 116 -5.16 3.37 1.59
CA PHE A 116 -3.76 3.82 1.57
C PHE A 116 -3.19 4.00 2.97
N VAL A 117 -3.95 4.61 3.88
CA VAL A 117 -3.51 4.80 5.27
C VAL A 117 -3.42 3.45 5.99
N LEU A 118 -4.42 2.58 5.87
CA LEU A 118 -4.41 1.27 6.53
C LEU A 118 -3.28 0.38 6.02
N LEU A 119 -3.08 0.31 4.71
CA LEU A 119 -1.99 -0.49 4.14
C LEU A 119 -0.64 -0.09 4.71
N GLN A 120 -0.36 1.21 4.75
CA GLN A 120 0.89 1.68 5.30
C GLN A 120 0.99 1.50 6.82
N SER A 121 -0.04 1.87 7.56
CA SER A 121 -0.04 1.73 9.02
C SER A 121 0.11 0.28 9.47
N LEU A 122 -0.60 -0.64 8.81
CA LEU A 122 -0.50 -2.07 9.10
C LEU A 122 0.85 -2.63 8.70
N TYR A 123 1.38 -2.25 7.52
CA TYR A 123 2.72 -2.66 7.12
C TYR A 123 3.77 -2.21 8.14
N GLN A 124 3.73 -0.95 8.57
CA GLN A 124 4.67 -0.38 9.54
C GLN A 124 4.55 -1.03 10.91
N PHE A 125 3.32 -1.27 11.38
CA PHE A 125 3.06 -2.01 12.62
C PHE A 125 3.65 -3.43 12.55
N LEU A 126 3.32 -4.18 11.50
CA LEU A 126 3.78 -5.56 11.33
C LEU A 126 5.30 -5.61 11.23
N MET A 127 5.93 -4.71 10.46
CA MET A 127 7.39 -4.66 10.34
C MET A 127 8.06 -4.37 11.67
N VAL A 128 7.55 -3.42 12.46
CA VAL A 128 8.11 -3.12 13.78
C VAL A 128 7.90 -4.25 14.79
N SER A 129 6.78 -4.99 14.68
CA SER A 129 6.50 -6.14 15.54
C SER A 129 7.34 -7.37 15.18
N MET A 130 7.59 -7.60 13.89
CA MET A 130 8.22 -8.83 13.37
C MET A 130 9.74 -8.72 13.26
N ASN A 131 10.31 -7.52 13.39
CA ASN A 131 11.75 -7.29 13.23
C ASN A 131 12.37 -6.69 14.49
N GLU A 132 13.67 -6.92 14.67
CA GLU A 132 14.43 -6.31 15.76
C GLU A 132 14.67 -4.82 15.49
N ALA A 133 14.35 -3.99 16.48
CA ALA A 133 14.57 -2.56 16.47
C ALA A 133 14.60 -2.05 17.91
N GLU A 134 15.24 -0.89 18.13
CA GLU A 134 15.27 -0.26 19.45
C GLU A 134 13.85 0.02 19.96
N PHE A 135 13.59 -0.25 21.24
CA PHE A 135 12.26 -0.12 21.84
C PHE A 135 11.61 1.25 21.57
N TRP A 136 12.39 2.32 21.65
CA TRP A 136 11.92 3.67 21.36
C TRP A 136 11.53 3.87 19.89
N GLN A 137 12.26 3.29 18.93
CA GLN A 137 11.88 3.34 17.50
C GLN A 137 10.57 2.59 17.25
N LYS A 138 10.37 1.44 17.93
CA LYS A 138 9.13 0.68 17.86
C LYS A 138 7.95 1.51 18.35
N LEU A 139 8.10 2.09 19.55
CA LEU A 139 7.08 2.91 20.19
C LEU A 139 6.70 4.13 19.34
N MET A 140 7.69 4.85 18.81
CA MET A 140 7.44 6.03 17.97
C MET A 140 6.73 5.68 16.66
N THR A 141 7.16 4.61 15.98
CA THR A 141 6.52 4.18 14.73
C THR A 141 5.05 3.81 14.97
N ILE A 142 4.78 3.02 16.02
CA ILE A 142 3.41 2.63 16.39
C ILE A 142 2.58 3.86 16.72
N ALA A 143 3.11 4.81 17.51
CA ALA A 143 2.40 6.04 17.87
C ALA A 143 2.04 6.89 16.65
N ILE A 144 2.98 7.09 15.72
CA ILE A 144 2.78 7.89 14.50
C ILE A 144 1.67 7.27 13.63
N PHE A 145 1.78 5.98 13.31
CA PHE A 145 0.82 5.31 12.41
C PHE A 145 -0.54 5.05 13.05
N SER A 146 -0.59 4.83 14.36
CA SER A 146 -1.87 4.79 15.10
C SER A 146 -2.55 6.16 15.08
N GLY A 147 -1.79 7.23 15.36
CA GLY A 147 -2.29 8.60 15.28
C GLY A 147 -2.83 8.96 13.90
N MET A 148 -2.10 8.62 12.85
CA MET A 148 -2.55 8.81 11.46
C MET A 148 -3.82 8.03 11.13
N THR A 149 -3.93 6.78 11.59
CA THR A 149 -5.11 5.95 11.37
C THR A 149 -6.34 6.53 12.08
N ILE A 150 -6.20 6.94 13.34
CA ILE A 150 -7.26 7.58 14.12
C ILE A 150 -7.69 8.89 13.46
N LEU A 151 -6.74 9.75 13.10
CA LEU A 151 -7.03 11.04 12.45
C LEU A 151 -7.78 10.85 11.12
N THR A 152 -7.37 9.86 10.33
CA THR A 152 -8.04 9.50 9.07
C THR A 152 -9.48 9.11 9.34
N TRP A 153 -9.73 8.24 10.32
CA TRP A 153 -11.07 7.80 10.67
C TRP A 153 -11.98 8.96 11.10
N MET A 154 -11.42 9.95 11.80
CA MET A 154 -12.16 11.12 12.27
C MET A 154 -12.47 12.14 11.17
N LYS A 155 -11.60 12.28 10.15
CA LYS A 155 -11.63 13.43 9.23
C LYS A 155 -11.95 13.09 7.78
N VAL A 156 -11.80 11.85 7.34
CA VAL A 156 -11.95 11.48 5.92
C VAL A 156 -13.36 11.73 5.38
N PHE A 157 -14.38 11.66 6.24
CA PHE A 157 -15.78 11.92 5.91
C PHE A 157 -16.17 13.41 5.98
N THR A 158 -15.31 14.29 6.51
CA THR A 158 -15.68 15.68 6.79
C THR A 158 -15.72 16.56 5.52
N SER A 159 -14.67 16.51 4.69
CA SER A 159 -14.61 17.31 3.46
C SER A 159 -13.56 16.81 2.48
N ASN A 160 -13.66 17.26 1.23
CA ASN A 160 -12.65 17.05 0.19
C ASN A 160 -11.27 17.62 0.57
N VAL A 161 -11.24 18.76 1.25
CA VAL A 161 -9.98 19.37 1.71
C VAL A 161 -9.30 18.47 2.74
N TRP A 162 -10.05 17.90 3.68
CA TRP A 162 -9.50 16.96 4.64
C TRP A 162 -8.92 15.71 3.98
N ARG A 163 -9.56 15.18 2.92
CA ARG A 163 -9.02 14.04 2.17
C ARG A 163 -7.64 14.32 1.56
N LEU A 164 -7.43 15.51 1.00
CA LEU A 164 -6.11 15.92 0.50
C LEU A 164 -5.10 16.14 1.63
N GLN A 165 -5.52 16.80 2.72
CA GLN A 165 -4.67 17.01 3.89
C GLN A 165 -4.21 15.68 4.49
N LEU A 166 -5.08 14.66 4.55
CA LEU A 166 -4.73 13.33 5.06
C LEU A 166 -3.64 12.65 4.21
N LEU A 167 -3.68 12.79 2.87
CA LEU A 167 -2.62 12.25 2.01
C LEU A 167 -1.27 12.93 2.26
N VAL A 168 -1.27 14.25 2.39
CA VAL A 168 -0.05 15.02 2.69
C VAL A 168 0.47 14.67 4.09
N LEU A 169 -0.42 14.60 5.08
CA LEU A 169 -0.07 14.21 6.44
C LEU A 169 0.47 12.78 6.50
N LEU A 170 -0.05 11.85 5.70
CA LEU A 170 0.48 10.48 5.61
C LEU A 170 1.92 10.46 5.08
N LEU A 171 2.23 11.30 4.10
CA LEU A 171 3.60 11.46 3.61
C LEU A 171 4.50 12.06 4.69
N LEU A 172 4.07 13.13 5.36
CA LEU A 172 4.85 13.76 6.43
C LEU A 172 5.08 12.81 7.62
N ALA A 173 4.07 12.05 7.99
CA ALA A 173 4.17 11.02 9.03
C ALA A 173 5.19 9.93 8.64
N HIS A 174 5.20 9.49 7.39
CA HIS A 174 6.22 8.56 6.90
C HIS A 174 7.62 9.17 6.88
N ILE A 175 7.77 10.42 6.46
CA ILE A 175 9.07 11.09 6.47
C ILE A 175 9.60 11.15 7.91
N LEU A 176 8.75 11.52 8.87
CA LEU A 176 9.11 11.52 10.29
C LEU A 176 9.53 10.13 10.77
N ALA A 177 8.75 9.09 10.46
CA ALA A 177 9.10 7.72 10.81
C ALA A 177 10.42 7.26 10.14
N ALA A 178 10.63 7.61 8.87
CA ALA A 178 11.81 7.26 8.09
C ALA A 178 13.10 7.87 8.66
N ILE A 179 13.04 9.10 9.21
CA ILE A 179 14.19 9.73 9.86
C ILE A 179 14.61 8.96 11.13
N ILE A 180 13.66 8.32 11.80
CA ILE A 180 13.89 7.57 13.04
C ILE A 180 14.34 6.13 12.74
N GLN A 181 13.91 5.57 11.61
CA GLN A 181 14.15 4.18 11.23
C GLN A 181 15.55 3.98 10.60
N PRO A 182 16.16 2.79 10.74
CA PRO A 182 17.54 2.54 10.30
C PRO A 182 17.80 2.72 8.79
N GLU A 183 16.81 2.46 7.93
CA GLU A 183 16.97 2.62 6.46
C GLU A 183 16.94 4.09 6.00
N GLY A 184 16.52 5.02 6.86
CA GLY A 184 16.39 6.42 6.49
C GLY A 184 15.33 6.66 5.40
N LEU A 185 15.59 7.66 4.55
CA LEU A 185 14.63 8.17 3.55
C LEU A 185 14.52 7.33 2.27
N PHE A 186 15.41 6.36 2.04
CA PHE A 186 15.41 5.56 0.81
C PHE A 186 14.68 4.21 0.95
N GLN A 187 13.86 4.10 1.99
CA GLN A 187 13.06 2.90 2.24
C GLN A 187 11.86 2.79 1.27
N SER A 188 11.59 1.56 0.83
CA SER A 188 10.49 1.27 -0.10
C SER A 188 9.12 1.81 0.38
N PRO A 189 8.73 1.69 1.67
CA PRO A 189 7.42 2.17 2.14
C PRO A 189 7.20 3.67 1.95
N LEU A 190 8.25 4.49 2.13
CA LEU A 190 8.16 5.93 1.90
C LEU A 190 7.92 6.23 0.41
N LEU A 191 8.62 5.55 -0.49
CA LEU A 191 8.40 5.69 -1.93
C LEU A 191 6.98 5.26 -2.36
N ILE A 192 6.46 4.18 -1.78
CA ILE A 192 5.08 3.74 -2.00
C ILE A 192 4.08 4.81 -1.53
N THR A 193 4.35 5.46 -0.39
CA THR A 193 3.51 6.55 0.11
C THR A 193 3.49 7.76 -0.83
N VAL A 194 4.62 8.08 -1.47
CA VAL A 194 4.66 9.11 -2.53
C VAL A 194 3.76 8.72 -3.70
N LEU A 195 3.80 7.46 -4.13
CA LEU A 195 2.93 6.96 -5.21
C LEU A 195 1.44 6.99 -4.83
N PHE A 196 1.11 6.67 -3.57
CA PHE A 196 -0.25 6.82 -3.03
C PHE A 196 -0.72 8.27 -3.02
N LEU A 197 0.13 9.22 -2.63
CA LEU A 197 -0.16 10.65 -2.70
C LEU A 197 -0.47 11.09 -4.14
N ILE A 198 0.39 10.71 -5.10
CA ILE A 198 0.20 11.03 -6.52
C ILE A 198 -1.12 10.45 -7.04
N CYS A 199 -1.40 9.18 -6.73
CA CYS A 199 -2.66 8.53 -7.13
C CYS A 199 -3.87 9.24 -6.52
N GLY A 200 -3.84 9.55 -5.22
CA GLY A 200 -4.94 10.20 -4.53
C GLY A 200 -5.22 11.62 -5.05
N ILE A 201 -4.18 12.40 -5.34
CA ILE A 201 -4.32 13.72 -6.00
C ILE A 201 -4.92 13.56 -7.40
N THR A 202 -4.47 12.58 -8.17
CA THR A 202 -4.99 12.32 -9.52
C THR A 202 -6.48 11.99 -9.48
N VAL A 203 -6.90 11.13 -8.54
CA VAL A 203 -8.32 10.79 -8.32
C VAL A 203 -9.12 12.03 -7.96
N TYR A 204 -8.62 12.85 -7.04
CA TYR A 204 -9.27 14.11 -6.64
C TYR A 204 -9.49 15.05 -7.83
N VAL A 205 -8.46 15.29 -8.65
CA VAL A 205 -8.54 16.15 -9.82
C VAL A 205 -9.57 15.62 -10.83
N PHE A 206 -9.58 14.31 -11.06
CA PHE A 206 -10.52 13.68 -11.99
C PHE A 206 -11.97 13.81 -11.53
N LEU A 207 -12.25 13.53 -10.25
CA LEU A 207 -13.60 13.65 -9.67
C LEU A 207 -14.08 15.10 -9.67
N ASN A 208 -13.22 16.05 -9.35
CA ASN A 208 -13.59 17.46 -9.34
C ASN A 208 -13.88 17.98 -10.77
N LYS A 209 -13.12 17.53 -11.76
CA LYS A 209 -13.37 17.88 -13.17
C LYS A 209 -14.73 17.38 -13.64
N ARG A 210 -15.08 16.12 -13.37
CA ARG A 210 -16.39 15.55 -13.71
C ARG A 210 -17.54 16.32 -13.08
N LYS A 211 -17.39 16.70 -11.80
CA LYS A 211 -18.41 17.51 -11.11
C LYS A 211 -18.63 18.87 -11.76
N MET A 212 -17.61 19.48 -12.36
CA MET A 212 -17.77 20.74 -13.11
C MET A 212 -18.52 20.52 -14.43
N GLU A 213 -18.22 19.43 -15.14
CA GLU A 213 -18.88 19.08 -16.41
C GLU A 213 -20.37 18.72 -16.22
N GLU A 214 -20.74 18.08 -15.10
CA GLU A 214 -22.13 17.74 -14.77
C GLU A 214 -22.99 18.95 -14.32
N ASN A 215 -22.37 20.09 -13.99
CA ASN A 215 -23.05 21.31 -13.56
C ASN A 215 -23.15 22.38 -14.67
N GLN A 216 -22.75 22.06 -15.91
CA GLN A 216 -22.89 22.89 -17.11
C GLN A 216 -24.04 22.38 -17.98
#